data_AF-A0A5E5A9R6-F1
#
_entry.id   AF-A0A5E5A9R6-F1
#
_cell.length_a   1.000
_cell.length_b   1.000
_cell.length_c   1.000
_cell.angle_alpha   90.00
_cell.angle_beta   90.00
_cell.angle_gamma   90.00
#
_symmetry.space_group_name_H-M   'P 1'
#
loop_
_entity.id
_entity.type
_entity.pdbx_description
1 polymer ?
#
loop_
_entity_poly.entity_id
_entity_poly.type
_entity_poly.pdbx_seq_one_letter_code
_entity_poly.pdbx_strand_id
1 'polypeptide(L)'
;MLFDPSLLSVRSLDPDASVPATDLAAGQTLESRFMNAVANLSAGFEADRAGIAAAASRFDPSNPESGMDLQNRLAVYGIDVGMASSLARKSVAAVEALLR
;
A
#
# COMPACT_ATOMS: atom_id res chain seq x y z
N MET A 1 46.98 22.92 5.74
CA MET A 1 45.70 22.20 5.60
C MET A 1 44.65 23.26 5.31
N LEU A 2 44.30 23.42 4.03
CA LEU A 2 43.45 24.49 3.51
C LEU A 2 42.06 23.89 3.28
N PHE A 3 41.05 24.35 4.02
CA PHE A 3 39.67 23.94 3.82
C PHE A 3 39.17 24.52 2.50
N ASP A 4 38.61 23.67 1.63
CA ASP A 4 38.04 24.06 0.35
C ASP A 4 36.52 24.36 0.54
N PRO A 5 36.10 25.63 0.50
CA PRO A 5 34.71 26.03 0.73
C PRO A 5 33.78 25.70 -0.46
N SER A 6 34.30 25.14 -1.55
CA SER A 6 33.54 24.76 -2.75
C SER A 6 32.57 23.59 -2.54
N LEU A 7 32.73 22.84 -1.43
CA LEU A 7 31.83 21.73 -1.08
C LEU A 7 30.55 22.16 -0.35
N LEU A 8 30.40 23.46 -0.03
CA LEU A 8 29.24 23.99 0.70
C LEU A 8 28.25 24.75 -0.18
N SER A 9 28.45 24.77 -1.50
CA SER A 9 27.50 25.41 -2.42
C SER A 9 26.63 24.39 -3.15
N VAL A 10 25.37 24.39 -2.73
CA VAL A 10 24.19 24.19 -3.58
C VAL A 10 23.97 22.76 -4.06
N ARG A 11 23.46 21.94 -3.14
CA ARG A 11 22.24 21.20 -3.46
C ARG A 11 21.15 21.73 -2.55
N SER A 12 20.64 22.92 -2.88
CA SER A 12 19.24 23.20 -2.58
C SER A 12 18.47 22.01 -3.12
N LEU A 13 17.95 21.16 -2.23
CA LEU A 13 16.87 20.27 -2.64
C LEU A 13 15.82 21.20 -3.24
N ASP A 14 15.59 21.08 -4.54
CA ASP A 14 14.41 21.61 -5.17
C ASP A 14 13.21 21.26 -4.26
N PRO A 15 12.48 22.24 -3.71
CA PRO A 15 11.15 21.97 -3.17
C PRO A 15 10.18 21.56 -4.29
N ASP A 16 10.63 21.65 -5.54
CA ASP A 16 9.95 21.25 -6.76
C ASP A 16 10.35 19.84 -7.23
N ALA A 17 10.65 18.94 -6.29
CA ALA A 17 10.32 17.54 -6.51
C ALA A 17 8.80 17.47 -6.66
N SER A 18 8.33 17.79 -7.86
CA SER A 18 7.00 17.50 -8.38
C SER A 18 6.82 16.00 -8.21
N VAL A 19 6.36 15.61 -7.02
CA VAL A 19 5.48 14.47 -6.86
C VAL A 19 4.45 14.70 -7.95
N PRO A 20 4.34 13.83 -8.98
CA PRO A 20 3.24 13.97 -9.90
C PRO A 20 2.01 13.90 -9.02
N ALA A 21 1.41 15.05 -8.78
CA ALA A 21 0.10 15.14 -8.21
C ALA A 21 -0.74 14.44 -9.26
N THR A 22 -1.02 13.16 -9.03
CA THR A 22 -2.22 12.56 -9.55
C THR A 22 -3.32 13.50 -9.08
N ASP A 23 -3.72 14.40 -9.97
CA ASP A 23 -4.81 15.35 -9.87
C ASP A 23 -6.16 14.60 -9.86
N LEU A 24 -6.21 13.53 -9.08
CA LEU A 24 -7.39 12.72 -8.81
C LEU A 24 -8.08 13.23 -7.52
N ALA A 25 -7.46 14.18 -6.83
CA ALA A 25 -7.86 14.62 -5.49
C ALA A 25 -7.97 16.14 -5.32
N ALA A 26 -7.67 16.97 -6.34
CA ALA A 26 -7.87 18.41 -6.23
C ALA A 26 -9.36 18.70 -6.01
N GLY A 27 -9.69 19.33 -4.89
CA GLY A 27 -11.07 19.65 -4.49
C GLY A 27 -11.82 18.56 -3.70
N GLN A 28 -11.23 17.38 -3.46
CA GLN A 28 -11.86 16.36 -2.61
C GLN A 28 -11.51 16.55 -1.13
N THR A 29 -12.51 16.38 -0.25
CA THR A 29 -12.28 16.35 1.19
C THR A 29 -11.46 15.12 1.59
N LEU A 30 -10.72 15.22 2.71
CA LEU A 30 -9.99 14.07 3.25
C LEU A 30 -10.91 12.87 3.50
N GLU A 31 -12.12 13.13 4.03
CA GLU A 31 -13.15 12.13 4.27
C GLU A 31 -13.55 11.41 2.98
N SER A 32 -13.83 12.15 1.90
CA SER A 32 -14.19 11.55 0.61
C SER A 32 -13.07 10.67 0.07
N ARG A 33 -11.81 11.12 0.16
CA ARG A 33 -10.64 10.31 -0.24
C ARG A 33 -10.50 9.06 0.61
N PHE A 34 -10.71 9.17 1.92
CA PHE A 34 -10.66 8.03 2.82
C PHE A 34 -11.75 7.00 2.49
N MET A 35 -12.99 7.45 2.34
CA MET A 35 -14.11 6.55 2.00
C MET A 35 -13.89 5.86 0.65
N ASN A 36 -13.40 6.60 -0.36
CA ASN A 36 -13.05 6.03 -1.66
C ASN A 36 -11.90 5.00 -1.53
N ALA A 37 -10.86 5.32 -0.77
CA ALA A 37 -9.74 4.41 -0.54
C ALA A 37 -10.19 3.12 0.19
N VAL A 38 -11.06 3.23 1.19
CA VAL A 38 -11.61 2.08 1.94
C VAL A 38 -12.52 1.23 1.05
N ALA A 39 -13.36 1.85 0.22
CA ALA A 39 -14.21 1.15 -0.73
C ALA A 39 -13.37 0.37 -1.75
N ASN A 40 -12.34 1.02 -2.32
CA ASN A 40 -11.43 0.37 -3.26
C ASN A 40 -10.63 -0.76 -2.60
N LEU A 41 -10.15 -0.56 -1.37
CA LEU A 41 -9.45 -1.60 -0.62
C LEU A 41 -10.35 -2.81 -0.36
N SER A 42 -11.60 -2.56 0.03
CA SER A 42 -12.59 -3.61 0.30
C SER A 42 -12.96 -4.39 -0.96
N ALA A 43 -13.19 -3.69 -2.07
CA ALA A 43 -13.45 -4.31 -3.38
C ALA A 43 -12.25 -5.12 -3.87
N GLY A 44 -11.02 -4.61 -3.68
CA GLY A 44 -9.78 -5.31 -4.01
C GLY A 44 -9.64 -6.63 -3.25
N PHE A 45 -9.79 -6.61 -1.93
CA PHE A 45 -9.72 -7.84 -1.12
C PHE A 45 -10.77 -8.88 -1.48
N GLU A 46 -12.00 -8.46 -1.80
CA GLU A 46 -13.02 -9.42 -2.24
C GLU A 46 -12.68 -10.00 -3.63
N ALA A 47 -12.15 -9.19 -4.54
CA ALA A 47 -11.70 -9.66 -5.85
C ALA A 47 -10.54 -10.67 -5.71
N ASP A 48 -9.57 -10.39 -4.85
CA ASP A 48 -8.44 -11.29 -4.58
C ASP A 48 -8.91 -12.60 -3.95
N ARG A 49 -9.81 -12.51 -2.97
CA ARG A 49 -10.45 -13.67 -2.34
C ARG A 49 -11.21 -14.53 -3.35
N ALA A 50 -11.99 -13.91 -4.24
CA ALA A 50 -12.68 -14.62 -5.31
C ALA A 50 -11.69 -15.27 -6.29
N GLY A 51 -10.59 -14.58 -6.61
CA GLY A 51 -9.50 -15.11 -7.44
C GLY A 51 -8.82 -16.34 -6.82
N ILE A 52 -8.58 -16.31 -5.50
CA ILE A 52 -8.05 -17.45 -4.73
C ILE A 52 -9.03 -18.61 -4.74
N ALA A 53 -10.32 -18.36 -4.51
CA ALA A 53 -11.34 -19.40 -4.54
C ALA A 53 -11.44 -20.05 -5.93
N ALA A 54 -11.35 -19.26 -6.99
CA ALA A 54 -11.31 -19.76 -8.36
C ALA A 54 -10.06 -20.61 -8.63
N ALA A 55 -8.88 -20.16 -8.19
CA ALA A 55 -7.64 -20.92 -8.31
C ALA A 55 -7.71 -22.24 -7.52
N ALA A 56 -8.24 -22.22 -6.31
CA ALA A 56 -8.44 -23.41 -5.49
C ALA A 56 -9.42 -24.41 -6.14
N SER A 57 -10.47 -23.92 -6.79
CA SER A 57 -11.43 -24.78 -7.51
C SER A 57 -10.83 -25.51 -8.72
N ARG A 58 -9.72 -24.97 -9.26
CA ARG A 58 -8.98 -25.50 -10.42
C ARG A 58 -7.68 -26.18 -10.01
N PHE A 59 -7.45 -26.38 -8.72
CA PHE A 59 -6.23 -26.98 -8.21
C PHE A 59 -6.08 -28.42 -8.72
N ASP A 60 -4.91 -28.71 -9.28
CA ASP A 60 -4.55 -30.05 -9.76
C ASP A 60 -3.35 -30.57 -8.94
N PRO A 61 -3.55 -31.53 -8.03
CA PRO A 61 -2.48 -32.04 -7.18
C PRO A 61 -1.37 -32.77 -7.95
N SER A 62 -1.61 -33.13 -9.22
CA SER A 62 -0.59 -33.72 -10.10
C SER A 62 0.27 -32.67 -10.80
N ASN A 63 -0.15 -31.40 -10.80
CA ASN A 63 0.59 -30.29 -11.38
C ASN A 63 1.19 -29.38 -10.27
N PRO A 64 2.52 -29.42 -10.04
CA PRO A 64 3.16 -28.62 -8.99
C PRO A 64 3.02 -27.11 -9.22
N GLU A 65 2.92 -26.64 -10.47
CA GLU A 65 2.74 -25.22 -10.77
C GLU A 65 1.40 -24.70 -10.22
N SER A 66 0.36 -25.53 -10.23
CA SER A 66 -0.96 -25.14 -9.72
C SER A 66 -0.95 -24.91 -8.20
N GLY A 67 -0.14 -25.69 -7.47
CA GLY A 67 0.08 -25.51 -6.04
C GLY A 67 0.89 -24.27 -5.72
N MET A 68 1.93 -23.98 -6.52
CA MET A 68 2.76 -22.78 -6.34
C MET A 68 1.98 -21.50 -6.63
N ASP A 69 1.13 -21.48 -7.68
CA ASP A 69 0.27 -20.32 -7.97
C ASP A 69 -0.72 -20.06 -6.83
N LEU A 70 -1.41 -21.10 -6.35
CA LEU A 70 -2.35 -20.96 -5.25
C LEU A 70 -1.66 -20.48 -3.97
N GLN A 71 -0.49 -21.04 -3.64
CA GLN A 71 0.30 -20.63 -2.48
C GLN A 71 0.73 -19.17 -2.59
N ASN A 72 1.20 -18.74 -3.76
CA ASN A 72 1.62 -17.36 -3.99
C ASN A 72 0.45 -16.39 -3.81
N ARG A 73 -0.72 -16.70 -4.39
CA ARG A 73 -1.93 -15.89 -4.22
C ARG A 73 -2.35 -15.78 -2.76
N LEU A 74 -2.34 -16.90 -2.02
CA LEU A 74 -2.64 -16.91 -0.58
C LEU A 74 -1.64 -16.09 0.23
N ALA A 75 -0.35 -16.18 -0.09
CA ALA A 75 0.70 -15.43 0.58
C ALA A 75 0.56 -13.93 0.37
N VAL A 76 0.35 -13.48 -0.88
CA VAL A 76 0.13 -12.07 -1.22
C VAL A 76 -1.09 -11.52 -0.51
N TYR A 77 -2.24 -12.20 -0.61
CA TYR A 77 -3.47 -11.78 0.08
C TYR A 77 -3.28 -11.68 1.60
N GLY A 78 -2.61 -12.66 2.22
CA GLY A 78 -2.33 -12.64 3.65
C GLY A 78 -1.43 -11.46 4.07
N ILE A 79 -0.42 -11.14 3.27
CA ILE A 79 0.47 -9.99 3.48
C ILE A 79 -0.34 -8.69 3.36
N ASP A 80 -1.15 -8.54 2.31
CA ASP A 80 -1.89 -7.29 2.04
C ASP A 80 -2.92 -6.99 3.12
N VAL A 81 -3.71 -7.99 3.53
CA VAL A 81 -4.68 -7.84 4.64
C VAL A 81 -3.95 -7.56 5.96
N GLY A 82 -2.83 -8.23 6.20
CA GLY A 82 -2.01 -8.05 7.41
C GLY A 82 -1.44 -6.63 7.51
N MET A 83 -0.94 -6.08 6.40
CA MET A 83 -0.43 -4.72 6.34
C MET A 83 -1.54 -3.69 6.54
N ALA A 84 -2.69 -3.85 5.86
CA ALA A 84 -3.83 -2.96 6.02
C ALA A 84 -4.33 -2.90 7.47
N SER A 85 -4.48 -4.07 8.12
CA SER A 85 -4.90 -4.17 9.53
C SER A 85 -3.87 -3.53 10.47
N SER A 86 -2.58 -3.79 10.24
CA SER A 86 -1.50 -3.23 11.05
C SER A 86 -1.43 -1.70 10.93
N LEU A 87 -1.59 -1.17 9.72
CA LEU A 87 -1.60 0.26 9.46
C LEU A 87 -2.80 0.93 10.14
N ALA A 88 -4.00 0.36 10.00
CA ALA A 88 -5.21 0.87 10.65
C ALA A 88 -5.09 0.89 12.18
N ARG A 89 -4.52 -0.17 12.77
CA ARG A 89 -4.29 -0.20 14.22
C ARG A 89 -3.29 0.86 14.67
N LYS A 90 -2.20 1.04 13.92
CA LYS A 90 -1.16 2.03 14.25
C LYS A 90 -1.64 3.47 14.07
N SER A 91 -2.47 3.75 13.07
CA SER A 91 -3.04 5.09 12.86
C SER A 91 -3.97 5.49 14.00
N VAL A 92 -4.87 4.59 14.43
CA VAL A 92 -5.75 4.83 15.59
C VAL A 92 -4.92 5.03 16.86
N ALA A 93 -3.94 4.16 17.13
CA ALA A 93 -3.09 4.29 18.31
C ALA A 93 -2.30 5.62 18.34
N ALA A 94 -1.85 6.11 17.18
CA ALA A 94 -1.18 7.41 17.09
C ALA A 94 -2.13 8.58 17.42
N VAL A 95 -3.39 8.50 16.95
CA VAL A 95 -4.42 9.51 17.28
C VAL A 95 -4.73 9.48 18.77
N GLU A 96 -4.94 8.29 19.35
CA GLU A 96 -5.18 8.13 20.79
C GLU A 96 -4.01 8.67 21.64
N ALA A 97 -2.77 8.43 21.22
CA ALA A 97 -1.58 8.93 21.92
C ALA A 97 -1.45 10.46 21.89
N LEU A 98 -1.95 11.13 20.85
CA LEU A 98 -1.94 12.59 20.74
C LEU A 98 -3.09 13.26 21.51
N LEU A 99 -4.20 12.54 21.72
CA LEU A 99 -5.37 13.05 22.44
C LEU A 99 -5.28 12.85 23.97
N ARG A 100 -4.28 12.10 24.44
CA ARG A 100 -4.04 11.81 25.86
C ARG A 100 -2.95 12.72 26.44
#